data_AF-A0A482X851-F1
#
_entry.id   AF-A0A482X851-F1
#
_cell.length_a   1.000
_cell.length_b   1.000
_cell.length_c   1.000
_cell.angle_alpha   90.00
_cell.angle_beta   90.00
_cell.angle_gamma   90.00
#
_symmetry.space_group_name_H-M   'P 1'
#
loop_
_entity.id
_entity.type
_entity.pdbx_description
1 polymer ?
#
loop_
_entity_poly.entity_id
_entity_poly.type
_entity_poly.pdbx_seq_one_letter_code
_entity_poly.pdbx_strand_id
1 'polypeptide(L)'
;MVVSGSKGSNINISQVIACVGQQNVEGKRIPFGFRKRTLPHFIKDDYGPESRGFVENSYLAGLTPSEFFFHAMGGREGLIDTAVKTAETGYIQRRLIKGYGIA
;
A
#
# COMPACT_ATOMS: atom_id res chain seq x y z
N MET A 1 -21.88 7.76 7.03
CA MET A 1 -21.07 7.00 6.05
C MET A 1 -20.52 5.73 6.67
N VAL A 2 -19.65 5.82 7.68
CA VAL A 2 -19.12 4.63 8.37
C VAL A 2 -20.19 3.94 9.23
N VAL A 3 -20.85 4.65 10.14
CA VAL A 3 -21.93 4.08 11.01
C VAL A 3 -23.10 3.52 10.19
N SER A 4 -23.42 4.17 9.07
CA SER A 4 -24.47 3.73 8.14
C SER A 4 -24.07 2.55 7.26
N GLY A 5 -22.80 2.11 7.27
CA GLY A 5 -22.29 0.99 6.47
C GLY A 5 -22.18 1.26 4.96
N SER A 6 -22.29 2.51 4.52
CA SER A 6 -22.35 2.81 3.08
C SER A 6 -20.97 2.86 2.42
N LYS A 7 -19.97 3.43 3.09
CA LYS A 7 -18.58 3.49 2.63
C LYS A 7 -17.63 3.86 3.76
N GLY A 8 -16.40 3.37 3.66
CA GLY A 8 -15.32 3.67 4.61
C GLY A 8 -15.42 2.86 5.90
N SER A 9 -14.37 2.94 6.70
CA SER A 9 -14.19 2.20 7.94
C SER A 9 -13.34 3.01 8.92
N ASN A 10 -13.16 2.49 10.15
CA ASN A 10 -12.35 3.17 11.17
C ASN A 10 -10.92 3.46 10.71
N ILE A 11 -10.30 2.58 9.89
CA ILE A 11 -8.95 2.84 9.36
C ILE A 11 -8.94 4.09 8.48
N ASN A 12 -9.97 4.31 7.67
CA ASN A 12 -10.03 5.48 6.80
C ASN A 12 -10.13 6.77 7.62
N ILE A 13 -10.90 6.76 8.72
CA ILE A 13 -10.97 7.88 9.65
C ILE A 13 -9.59 8.13 10.25
N SER A 14 -8.94 7.09 10.79
CA SER A 14 -7.61 7.19 11.40
C SER A 14 -6.54 7.73 10.43
N GLN A 15 -6.54 7.30 9.17
CA GLN A 15 -5.57 7.80 8.17
C GLN A 15 -5.78 9.27 7.82
N VAL A 16 -7.04 9.72 7.84
CA VAL A 16 -7.37 11.13 7.55
C VAL A 16 -6.98 12.04 8.72
N ILE A 17 -7.23 11.63 9.97
CA ILE A 17 -7.11 12.54 11.13
C ILE A 17 -5.91 12.25 12.06
N ALA A 18 -5.45 11.00 12.16
CA ALA A 18 -4.44 10.58 13.14
C ALA A 18 -3.08 10.30 12.49
N CYS A 19 -2.94 9.18 11.78
CA CYS A 19 -1.73 8.84 11.02
C CYS A 19 -2.05 7.83 9.90
N VAL A 20 -1.31 7.88 8.79
CA VAL A 20 -1.51 6.93 7.69
C VAL A 20 -1.01 5.52 8.07
N GLY A 21 0.09 5.45 8.81
CA GLY A 21 0.67 4.21 9.33
C GLY A 21 1.73 3.57 8.43
N GLN A 22 2.13 2.34 8.77
CA GLN A 22 3.21 1.62 8.11
C GLN A 22 2.90 1.26 6.66
N GLN A 23 3.78 1.67 5.74
CA GLN A 23 3.77 1.24 4.35
C GLN A 23 4.64 0.00 4.19
N ASN A 24 4.09 -1.04 3.56
CA ASN A 24 4.79 -2.28 3.27
C ASN A 24 4.92 -2.46 1.76
N VAL A 25 5.96 -3.18 1.36
CA VAL A 25 6.17 -3.67 -0.01
C VAL A 25 6.49 -5.16 0.10
N GLU A 26 5.75 -6.00 -0.64
CA GLU A 26 5.90 -7.46 -0.61
C GLU A 26 5.79 -8.03 0.82
N GLY A 27 4.86 -7.48 1.61
CA GLY A 27 4.60 -7.89 2.99
C GLY A 27 5.69 -7.53 4.00
N LYS A 28 6.71 -6.74 3.63
CA LYS A 28 7.79 -6.30 4.51
C LYS A 28 7.84 -4.77 4.59
N ARG A 29 8.45 -4.25 5.66
CA ARG A 29 8.81 -2.81 5.75
C ARG A 29 9.73 -2.44 4.59
N ILE A 30 9.63 -1.21 4.09
CA ILE A 30 10.36 -0.72 2.91
C ILE A 30 11.82 -1.21 2.89
N PRO A 31 12.24 -1.98 1.86
CA PRO A 31 13.57 -2.57 1.82
C PRO A 31 14.64 -1.52 1.53
N PHE A 32 15.90 -1.85 1.82
CA PHE A 32 17.03 -1.00 1.43
C PHE A 32 17.25 -1.07 -0.08
N GLY A 33 16.75 -0.08 -0.81
CA GLY A 33 16.98 0.09 -2.25
C GLY A 33 18.32 0.77 -2.60
N PHE A 34 18.99 1.38 -1.61
CA PHE A 34 20.33 1.96 -1.75
C PHE A 34 21.34 1.20 -0.90
N ARG A 35 22.61 1.64 -0.88
CA ARG A 35 23.69 1.05 -0.07
C ARG A 35 23.37 1.10 1.44
N LYS A 36 22.71 0.05 1.93
CA LYS A 36 22.26 -0.15 3.32
C LYS A 36 21.35 0.97 3.84
N ARG A 37 20.48 1.51 3.00
CA ARG A 37 19.48 2.54 3.37
C ARG A 37 18.33 2.56 2.37
N THR A 38 17.20 3.14 2.77
CA THR A 38 15.99 3.24 1.94
C THR A 38 15.99 4.45 1.00
N LEU A 39 16.47 5.61 1.48
CA LEU A 39 16.64 6.85 0.72
C LEU A 39 18.02 7.46 0.99
N PRO A 40 18.55 8.30 0.08
CA PRO A 40 19.83 8.98 0.30
C PRO A 40 19.81 9.97 1.48
N HIS A 41 18.62 10.36 1.93
CA HIS A 41 18.39 11.26 3.08
C HIS A 41 18.57 10.57 4.44
N PHE A 42 18.52 9.24 4.50
CA PHE A 42 18.74 8.49 5.74
C PHE A 42 20.20 8.05 5.89
N ILE A 43 20.61 7.85 7.15
CA ILE A 43 21.90 7.25 7.48
C ILE A 43 21.91 5.76 7.12
N LYS A 44 23.12 5.19 7.01
CA LYS A 44 23.27 3.76 6.72
C LYS A 44 22.84 2.92 7.92
N ASP A 45 22.32 1.73 7.62
CA ASP A 45 21.87 0.74 8.60
C ASP A 45 20.81 1.32 9.57
N ASP A 46 19.99 2.27 9.09
CA ASP A 46 18.86 2.83 9.83
C ASP A 46 17.63 1.92 9.73
N TYR A 47 17.16 1.44 10.88
CA TYR A 47 15.99 0.56 11.01
C TYR A 47 14.79 1.23 11.71
N GLY A 48 14.88 2.55 11.95
CA GLY A 48 13.83 3.36 12.57
C GLY A 48 12.51 3.35 11.80
N PRO A 49 11.40 3.80 12.42
CA PRO A 49 10.08 3.85 11.79
C PRO A 49 10.07 4.70 10.52
N GLU A 50 10.54 5.94 10.61
CA GLU A 50 10.57 6.91 9.50
C GLU A 50 11.40 6.38 8.31
N SER A 51 12.60 5.88 8.57
CA SER A 51 13.51 5.38 7.54
C SER A 51 12.99 4.13 6.83
N ARG A 52 12.03 3.41 7.42
CA ARG A 52 11.50 2.14 6.89
C ARG A 52 10.02 2.22 6.56
N GLY A 53 9.51 3.42 6.27
CA GLY A 53 8.20 3.64 5.66
C GLY A 53 7.01 3.73 6.62
N PHE A 54 7.23 4.02 7.90
CA PHE A 54 6.13 4.47 8.76
C PHE A 54 5.76 5.91 8.40
N VAL A 55 4.48 6.16 8.14
CA VAL A 55 3.93 7.49 7.91
C VAL A 55 3.21 7.94 9.17
N GLU A 56 3.85 8.83 9.92
CA GLU A 56 3.32 9.35 11.18
C GLU A 56 2.27 10.44 10.95
N ASN A 57 2.38 11.18 9.84
CA ASN A 57 1.42 12.22 9.51
C ASN A 57 0.10 11.66 9.00
N SER A 58 -0.97 12.45 9.17
CA SER A 58 -2.29 12.17 8.60
C SER A 58 -2.48 12.87 7.26
N TYR A 59 -3.50 12.47 6.49
CA TYR A 59 -3.83 13.18 5.26
C TYR A 59 -4.26 14.64 5.50
N LEU A 60 -4.79 14.96 6.68
CA LEU A 60 -5.13 16.33 7.05
C LEU A 60 -3.87 17.18 7.29
N ALA A 61 -2.85 16.64 7.95
CA ALA A 61 -1.60 17.34 8.22
C ALA A 61 -0.71 17.45 6.97
N GLY A 62 -0.83 16.48 6.05
CA GLY A 62 0.04 16.34 4.89
C GLY A 62 1.29 15.52 5.21
N LEU A 63 1.85 14.87 4.19
CA LEU A 63 2.98 13.96 4.33
C LEU A 63 4.29 14.68 4.02
N THR A 64 5.36 14.34 4.75
CA THR A 64 6.72 14.74 4.39
C THR A 64 7.14 14.11 3.04
N PRO A 65 8.16 14.63 2.35
CA PRO A 65 8.61 14.05 1.08
C PRO A 65 9.00 12.57 1.17
N SER A 66 9.66 12.15 2.26
CA SER A 66 10.04 10.76 2.49
C SER A 66 8.80 9.87 2.69
N GLU A 67 7.86 10.31 3.53
CA GLU A 67 6.59 9.61 3.75
C GLU A 67 5.76 9.49 2.47
N PHE A 68 5.66 10.57 1.70
CA PHE A 68 4.95 10.58 0.42
C PHE A 68 5.54 9.56 -0.56
N PHE A 69 6.87 9.50 -0.65
CA PHE A 69 7.54 8.54 -1.52
C PHE A 69 7.31 7.09 -1.07
N PHE A 70 7.40 6.81 0.24
CA PHE A 70 7.09 5.48 0.78
C PHE A 70 5.63 5.09 0.60
N HIS A 71 4.70 6.04 0.78
CA HIS A 71 3.28 5.82 0.53
C HIS A 71 2.99 5.51 -0.94
N ALA A 72 3.66 6.21 -1.86
CA ALA A 72 3.55 5.95 -3.29
C ALA A 72 4.07 4.56 -3.68
N MET A 73 5.10 4.03 -3.00
CA MET A 73 5.56 2.64 -3.23
C MET A 73 4.46 1.62 -2.90
N GLY A 74 3.87 1.71 -1.71
CA GLY A 74 2.79 0.82 -1.30
C GLY A 74 1.56 0.94 -2.21
N GLY A 75 1.21 2.18 -2.59
CA GLY A 75 0.15 2.43 -3.57
C GLY A 75 0.43 1.78 -4.93
N ARG A 76 1.70 1.80 -5.40
CA ARG A 76 2.09 1.19 -6.67
C ARG A 76 1.97 -0.33 -6.67
N GLU A 77 2.30 -1.00 -5.55
CA GLU A 77 2.08 -2.44 -5.39
C GLU A 77 0.60 -2.80 -5.58
N GLY A 78 -0.30 -2.07 -4.92
CA GLY A 78 -1.75 -2.27 -5.05
C GLY A 78 -2.29 -2.05 -6.47
N LEU A 79 -1.76 -1.06 -7.19
CA LEU A 79 -2.12 -0.82 -8.60
C LEU A 79 -1.68 -1.97 -9.51
N ILE A 80 -0.48 -2.51 -9.31
CA ILE A 80 0.04 -3.64 -10.08
C ILE A 80 -0.79 -4.89 -9.78
N ASP A 81 -1.03 -5.19 -8.51
CA ASP A 81 -1.82 -6.33 -8.07
C ASP A 81 -3.25 -6.30 -8.66
N THR A 82 -3.88 -5.12 -8.67
CA THR A 82 -5.20 -4.93 -9.29
C THR A 82 -5.18 -5.26 -10.78
N ALA A 83 -4.16 -4.78 -11.52
CA ALA A 83 -4.04 -5.03 -12.96
C ALA A 83 -3.84 -6.53 -13.26
N VAL A 84 -2.96 -7.19 -12.50
CA VAL A 84 -2.68 -8.63 -12.66
C VAL A 84 -3.92 -9.46 -12.31
N LYS A 85 -4.51 -9.24 -11.14
CA LYS A 85 -5.69 -9.98 -10.68
C LYS A 85 -6.88 -9.84 -11.62
N THR A 86 -7.07 -8.66 -12.21
CA THR A 86 -8.15 -8.45 -13.19
C THR A 86 -7.98 -9.36 -14.41
N ALA A 87 -6.77 -9.45 -14.95
CA ALA A 87 -6.49 -10.32 -16.10
C ALA A 87 -6.62 -11.81 -15.75
N GLU A 88 -6.03 -12.23 -14.63
CA GLU A 88 -6.01 -13.64 -14.21
C GLU A 88 -7.40 -14.15 -13.84
N THR A 89 -8.14 -13.41 -13.01
CA THR A 89 -9.48 -13.84 -12.55
C THR A 89 -10.45 -13.96 -13.72
N GLY A 90 -10.42 -13.03 -14.67
CA GLY A 90 -11.23 -13.11 -15.89
C GLY A 90 -10.88 -14.32 -16.76
N TYR A 91 -9.59 -14.64 -16.91
CA TYR A 91 -9.15 -15.82 -17.64
C TYR A 91 -9.58 -17.13 -16.94
N ILE A 92 -9.41 -17.21 -15.63
CA ILE A 92 -9.84 -18.35 -14.81
C ILE A 92 -11.35 -18.54 -14.95
N GLN A 93 -12.14 -17.49 -14.78
CA GLN A 93 -13.60 -17.52 -14.94
C GLN A 93 -13.98 -18.09 -16.32
N ARG A 94 -13.35 -17.60 -17.39
CA ARG A 94 -13.62 -18.08 -18.75
C ARG A 94 -13.30 -19.56 -18.92
N ARG A 95 -12.18 -20.03 -18.34
CA ARG A 95 -11.79 -21.45 -18.39
C ARG A 95 -12.78 -22.33 -17.62
N LEU A 96 -13.24 -21.89 -16.44
CA LEU A 96 -14.22 -22.63 -15.65
C LEU A 96 -15.54 -22.78 -16.41
N ILE A 97 -16.09 -21.69 -16.95
CA ILE A 97 -17.35 -21.70 -17.73
C ILE A 97 -17.26 -22.71 -18.90
N LYS A 98 -16.18 -22.63 -19.68
CA LYS A 98 -15.97 -23.56 -20.81
C LYS A 98 -15.72 -25.01 -20.38
N GLY A 99 -14.98 -25.22 -19.28
CA GLY A 99 -14.62 -26.55 -18.78
C GLY A 99 -15.81 -27.33 -18.22
N TYR A 100 -16.76 -26.66 -17.59
CA TYR A 100 -17.98 -27.27 -17.06
C TYR A 100 -19.15 -27.32 -18.05
N GLY A 101 -18.95 -26.89 -19.30
CA GLY A 101 -20.00 -26.90 -20.32
C GLY A 101 -21.18 -25.98 -20.00
N ILE A 102 -20.96 -24.94 -19.20
CA ILE A 102 -21.96 -23.92 -18.90
C ILE A 102 -21.95 -22.94 -20.09
N ALA A 103 -22.74 -23.25 -21.12
CA ALA A 103 -22.99 -22.37 -22.26
C ALA A 103 -24.49 -22.29 -22.51
#